data_AF-A0A971K8J9-F1
#
_entry.id   AF-A0A971K8J9-F1
#
_cell.length_a   1.000
_cell.length_b   1.000
_cell.length_c   1.000
_cell.angle_alpha   90.00
_cell.angle_beta   90.00
_cell.angle_gamma   90.00
#
_symmetry.space_group_name_H-M   'P 1'
#
loop_
_entity.id
_entity.type
_entity.pdbx_description
1 polymer ?
#
loop_
_entity_poly.entity_id
_entity_poly.type
_entity_poly.pdbx_seq_one_letter_code
_entity_poly.pdbx_strand_id
1 'polypeptide(L)'
;MPKGEPKTKSALFYKRVVFFSRIAGLAVAAFGIPFYLGYSSPLPFSNPTYTLMDNVWLIIFPFMFVGLIVGLFFQKTGGLLVSIPLAVGLLLGLAAGQGLVLHMLVPLTVGILYLVIGFSKAYKKNQKADTK
;
A
#
# COMPACT_ATOMS: atom_id res chain seq x y z
N MET A 1 -30.33 10.23 -30.18
CA MET A 1 -30.04 10.93 -28.91
C MET A 1 -28.55 10.83 -28.59
N PRO A 2 -27.75 11.92 -28.66
CA PRO A 2 -26.39 11.90 -28.15
C PRO A 2 -26.39 12.40 -26.70
N LYS A 3 -26.20 11.51 -25.73
CA LYS A 3 -25.78 11.90 -24.37
C LYS A 3 -24.39 11.32 -24.11
N GLY A 4 -23.41 11.94 -24.77
CA GLY A 4 -22.00 11.76 -24.42
C GLY A 4 -21.67 12.67 -23.24
N GLU A 5 -21.70 12.14 -22.01
CA GLU A 5 -21.07 12.83 -20.89
C GLU A 5 -19.58 13.10 -21.18
N PRO A 6 -19.02 14.20 -20.66
CA PRO A 6 -17.68 14.65 -21.02
C PRO A 6 -16.63 13.69 -20.42
N LYS A 7 -16.10 12.79 -21.26
CA LYS A 7 -14.96 11.88 -20.98
C LYS A 7 -13.76 12.56 -20.30
N THR A 8 -13.67 13.89 -20.36
CA THR A 8 -12.61 14.73 -19.78
C THR A 8 -12.67 14.86 -18.25
N LYS A 9 -13.86 14.92 -17.62
CA LYS A 9 -13.94 15.11 -16.15
C LYS A 9 -13.51 13.86 -15.37
N SER A 10 -13.91 12.68 -15.85
CA SER A 10 -13.54 11.40 -15.24
C SER A 10 -12.04 11.10 -15.38
N ALA A 11 -11.43 11.50 -16.50
CA ALA A 11 -9.99 11.36 -16.72
C ALA A 11 -9.17 12.25 -15.77
N LEU A 12 -9.59 13.50 -15.54
CA LEU A 12 -8.95 14.40 -14.60
C LEU A 12 -9.04 13.88 -13.15
N PHE A 13 -10.23 13.42 -12.75
CA PHE A 13 -10.43 12.82 -11.44
C PHE A 13 -9.50 11.62 -11.21
N TYR A 14 -9.43 10.69 -12.18
CA TYR A 14 -8.53 9.55 -12.10
C TYR A 14 -7.06 9.98 -11.95
N LYS A 15 -6.58 10.94 -12.75
CA LYS A 15 -5.21 11.46 -12.63
C LYS A 15 -4.93 12.03 -11.24
N ARG A 16 -5.88 12.75 -10.64
CA ARG A 16 -5.77 13.25 -9.26
C ARG A 16 -5.65 12.11 -8.26
N VAL A 17 -6.51 11.09 -8.35
CA VAL A 17 -6.48 9.92 -7.46
C VAL A 17 -5.13 9.21 -7.54
N VAL A 18 -4.59 9.00 -8.74
CA VAL A 18 -3.26 8.40 -8.94
C VAL A 18 -2.15 9.25 -8.32
N PHE A 19 -2.22 10.57 -8.51
CA PHE A 19 -1.26 11.49 -7.94
C PHE A 19 -1.29 11.44 -6.41
N PHE A 20 -2.48 11.57 -5.81
CA PHE A 20 -2.63 11.53 -4.36
C PHE A 20 -2.20 10.18 -3.77
N SER A 21 -2.50 9.06 -4.41
CA SER A 21 -2.06 7.74 -3.92
C SER A 21 -0.53 7.63 -3.90
N ARG A 22 0.15 8.18 -4.90
CA ARG A 22 1.62 8.17 -4.98
C ARG A 22 2.25 9.03 -3.90
N ILE A 23 1.74 10.24 -3.69
CA ILE A 23 2.22 11.15 -2.64
C ILE A 23 1.97 10.54 -1.26
N ALA A 24 0.79 9.96 -1.03
CA ALA A 24 0.50 9.27 0.22
C ALA A 24 1.45 8.09 0.44
N GLY A 25 1.69 7.26 -0.58
CA GLY A 25 2.62 6.13 -0.47
C GLY A 25 4.06 6.56 -0.19
N LEU A 26 4.52 7.64 -0.85
CA LEU A 26 5.83 8.23 -0.56
C LEU A 26 5.92 8.77 0.86
N ALA A 27 4.89 9.46 1.34
CA ALA A 27 4.87 9.97 2.71
C ALA A 27 4.97 8.82 3.72
N VAL A 28 4.14 7.78 3.59
CA VAL A 28 4.20 6.61 4.49
C VAL A 28 5.58 5.94 4.42
N ALA A 29 6.16 5.76 3.24
CA ALA A 29 7.51 5.19 3.12
C ALA A 29 8.58 6.09 3.77
N ALA A 30 8.51 7.41 3.54
CA ALA A 30 9.47 8.38 4.05
C ALA A 30 9.47 8.48 5.58
N PHE A 31 8.31 8.32 6.24
CA PHE A 31 8.23 8.28 7.70
C PHE A 31 8.47 6.87 8.27
N GLY A 32 7.97 5.84 7.58
CA GLY A 32 8.00 4.47 8.08
C GLY A 32 9.37 3.81 7.96
N ILE A 33 10.14 4.06 6.88
CA ILE A 33 11.45 3.45 6.69
C ILE A 33 12.45 3.89 7.78
N PRO A 34 12.63 5.20 8.07
CA PRO A 34 13.51 5.61 9.15
C PRO A 34 13.08 5.05 10.50
N PHE A 35 11.77 4.99 10.77
CA PHE A 35 11.25 4.40 12.00
C PHE A 35 11.57 2.91 12.12
N TYR A 36 11.40 2.15 11.02
CA TYR A 36 11.72 0.73 10.98
C TYR A 36 13.21 0.46 11.14
N LEU A 37 14.06 1.26 10.49
CA LEU A 37 15.52 1.14 10.61
C LEU A 37 16.05 1.64 11.95
N GLY A 38 15.28 2.47 12.68
CA GLY A 38 15.59 2.93 14.03
C GLY A 38 15.45 1.85 15.10
N TYR A 39 14.84 0.69 14.80
CA TYR A 39 14.88 -0.46 15.69
C TYR A 39 16.31 -0.99 15.76
N SER A 40 16.77 -1.35 16.96
CA SER A 40 18.12 -1.90 17.20
C SER A 40 18.34 -3.27 16.53
N SER A 41 17.27 -4.00 16.20
CA SER A 41 17.32 -5.30 15.53
C SER A 41 16.03 -5.56 14.74
N PRO A 42 15.82 -4.89 13.60
CA PRO A 42 14.55 -4.96 12.86
C PRO A 42 14.34 -6.30 12.14
N LEU A 43 15.33 -7.20 12.17
CA LEU A 43 15.19 -8.51 11.55
C LEU A 43 14.29 -9.40 12.40
N PRO A 44 13.27 -10.05 11.79
CA PRO A 44 12.43 -10.97 12.54
C PRO A 44 13.28 -12.12 13.10
N PHE A 45 12.93 -12.57 14.30
CA PHE A 45 13.55 -13.68 15.04
C PHE A 45 15.01 -13.46 15.46
N SER A 46 15.55 -12.25 15.27
CA SER A 46 16.93 -11.93 15.68
C SER A 46 17.04 -11.61 17.18
N ASN A 47 16.00 -11.04 17.77
CA ASN A 47 15.96 -10.69 19.19
C ASN A 47 15.03 -11.63 19.97
N PRO A 48 15.53 -12.36 20.98
CA PRO A 48 14.71 -13.29 21.76
C PRO A 48 13.66 -12.61 22.64
N THR A 49 13.74 -11.30 22.86
CA THR A 49 12.75 -10.56 23.65
C THR A 49 11.49 -10.19 22.85
N TYR A 50 11.51 -10.37 21.53
CA TYR A 50 10.37 -10.09 20.67
C TYR A 50 9.29 -11.17 20.80
N THR A 51 8.06 -10.71 20.98
CA THR A 51 6.89 -11.57 20.95
C THR A 51 6.68 -12.14 19.55
N LEU A 52 5.81 -13.15 19.44
CA LEU A 52 5.41 -13.67 18.14
C LEU A 52 4.83 -12.57 17.25
N MET A 53 4.03 -11.66 17.81
CA MET A 53 3.41 -10.58 17.06
C MET A 53 4.40 -9.51 16.62
N ASP A 54 5.42 -9.21 17.42
CA ASP A 54 6.49 -8.31 17.00
C ASP A 54 7.18 -8.88 15.75
N ASN A 55 7.49 -10.17 15.76
CA ASN A 55 8.10 -10.85 14.61
C ASN A 55 7.19 -10.86 13.38
N VAL A 56 5.88 -11.03 13.55
CA VAL A 56 4.90 -10.92 12.45
C VAL A 56 4.96 -9.52 11.81
N TRP A 57 4.96 -8.45 12.62
CA TRP A 57 5.05 -7.09 12.10
C TRP A 57 6.40 -6.82 11.41
N LEU A 58 7.51 -7.32 11.97
CA LEU A 58 8.84 -7.21 11.36
C LEU A 58 8.95 -7.94 10.03
N ILE A 59 8.20 -9.03 9.82
CA ILE A 59 8.09 -9.67 8.50
C ILE A 59 7.27 -8.80 7.54
N ILE A 60 6.15 -8.24 8.00
CA ILE A 60 5.20 -7.48 7.16
C ILE A 60 5.82 -6.17 6.65
N PHE A 61 6.58 -5.46 7.49
CA PHE A 61 7.10 -4.15 7.16
C PHE A 61 7.95 -4.09 5.88
N PRO A 62 8.92 -4.99 5.63
CA PRO A 62 9.62 -5.07 4.36
C PRO A 62 8.70 -5.18 3.14
N PHE A 63 7.71 -6.08 3.18
CA PHE A 63 6.75 -6.23 2.07
C PHE A 63 5.93 -4.97 1.86
N MET A 64 5.49 -4.33 2.95
CA MET A 64 4.78 -3.07 2.89
C MET A 64 5.65 -1.98 2.24
N PHE A 65 6.89 -1.77 2.68
CA PHE A 65 7.76 -0.72 2.12
C PHE A 65 8.11 -0.97 0.65
N VAL A 66 8.46 -2.21 0.30
CA VAL A 66 8.69 -2.59 -1.10
C VAL A 66 7.42 -2.37 -1.91
N GLY A 67 6.25 -2.78 -1.40
CA GLY A 67 4.97 -2.57 -2.05
C GLY A 67 4.63 -1.09 -2.26
N LEU A 68 4.94 -0.22 -1.30
CA LEU A 68 4.71 1.23 -1.40
C LEU A 68 5.55 1.85 -2.52
N ILE A 69 6.83 1.46 -2.62
CA ILE A 69 7.78 1.92 -3.65
C ILE A 69 7.40 1.36 -5.03
N VAL A 70 7.19 0.04 -5.13
CA VAL A 70 6.77 -0.63 -6.38
C VAL A 70 5.44 -0.06 -6.88
N GLY A 71 4.51 0.23 -5.96
CA GLY A 71 3.19 0.78 -6.28
C GLY A 71 3.20 2.16 -6.92
N LEU A 72 4.31 2.91 -6.84
CA LEU A 72 4.47 4.16 -7.57
C LEU A 72 4.42 3.95 -9.08
N PHE A 73 4.98 2.84 -9.55
CA PHE A 73 5.09 2.49 -10.98
C PHE A 73 4.10 1.38 -11.38
N PHE A 74 3.92 0.38 -10.51
CA PHE A 74 3.10 -0.81 -10.72
C PHE A 74 2.03 -0.93 -9.63
N GLN A 75 0.99 -0.12 -9.74
CA GLN A 75 -0.05 0.06 -8.71
C GLN A 75 -0.70 -1.27 -8.32
N LYS A 76 -1.03 -2.15 -9.27
CA LYS A 76 -1.62 -3.46 -8.93
C LYS A 76 -0.68 -4.30 -8.06
N THR A 77 0.58 -4.44 -8.48
CA THR A 77 1.56 -5.26 -7.77
C THR A 77 1.90 -4.66 -6.40
N GLY A 78 2.16 -3.35 -6.35
CA GLY A 78 2.42 -2.66 -5.09
C GLY A 78 1.23 -2.71 -4.15
N GLY A 79 0.01 -2.54 -4.65
CA GLY A 79 -1.21 -2.64 -3.86
C GLY A 79 -1.41 -4.02 -3.23
N LEU A 80 -1.05 -5.11 -3.92
CA LEU A 80 -1.11 -6.47 -3.37
C LEU A 80 -0.03 -6.69 -2.30
N LEU A 81 1.21 -6.24 -2.56
CA LEU A 81 2.33 -6.33 -1.64
C LEU A 81 2.11 -5.55 -0.34
N VAL A 82 1.34 -4.46 -0.39
CA VAL A 82 0.93 -3.70 0.80
C VAL A 82 -0.29 -4.38 1.45
N SER A 83 -1.39 -4.53 0.72
CA SER A 83 -2.68 -4.84 1.32
C SER A 83 -2.77 -6.24 1.92
N ILE A 84 -2.20 -7.26 1.25
CA ILE A 84 -2.30 -8.64 1.73
C ILE A 84 -1.53 -8.82 3.05
N PRO A 85 -0.24 -8.47 3.16
CA PRO A 85 0.49 -8.61 4.42
C PRO A 85 -0.12 -7.81 5.56
N LEU A 86 -0.56 -6.57 5.31
CA LEU A 86 -1.21 -5.73 6.32
C LEU A 86 -2.55 -6.32 6.78
N ALA A 87 -3.38 -6.80 5.86
CA ALA A 87 -4.64 -7.45 6.22
C ALA A 87 -4.39 -8.71 7.07
N VAL A 88 -3.42 -9.54 6.69
CA VAL A 88 -3.03 -10.72 7.48
C VAL A 88 -2.53 -10.33 8.86
N GLY A 89 -1.63 -9.35 8.97
CA GLY A 89 -1.12 -8.87 10.26
C GLY A 89 -2.22 -8.33 11.18
N LEU A 90 -3.14 -7.56 10.63
CA LEU A 90 -4.29 -7.05 11.38
C LEU A 90 -5.22 -8.17 11.87
N LEU A 91 -5.51 -9.16 11.03
CA LEU A 91 -6.32 -10.32 11.42
C LEU A 91 -5.62 -11.16 12.50
N LEU A 92 -4.32 -11.39 12.38
CA LEU A 92 -3.53 -12.10 13.39
C LEU A 92 -3.47 -11.33 14.71
N GLY A 93 -3.30 -10.01 14.68
CA GLY A 93 -3.33 -9.17 15.88
C GLY A 93 -4.67 -9.21 16.60
N LEU A 94 -5.78 -9.17 15.85
CA LEU A 94 -7.13 -9.34 16.41
C LEU A 94 -7.32 -10.74 17.01
N ALA A 95 -6.89 -11.79 16.30
CA ALA A 95 -6.97 -13.16 16.78
C ALA A 95 -6.12 -13.40 18.04
N ALA A 96 -4.99 -12.70 18.18
CA ALA A 96 -4.11 -12.73 19.34
C ALA A 96 -4.58 -11.82 20.49
N GLY A 97 -5.72 -11.13 20.36
CA GLY A 97 -6.27 -10.25 21.39
C GLY A 97 -5.52 -8.93 21.58
N GLN A 98 -4.61 -8.55 20.67
CA GLN A 98 -3.87 -7.27 20.74
C GLN A 98 -4.69 -6.06 20.30
N GLY A 99 -5.93 -6.28 19.87
CA GLY A 99 -6.80 -5.24 19.33
C GLY A 99 -6.37 -4.78 17.94
N LEU A 100 -6.97 -3.69 17.46
CA LEU A 100 -6.74 -3.18 16.12
C LEU A 100 -5.60 -2.16 16.11
N VAL A 101 -4.55 -2.44 15.34
CA VAL A 101 -3.39 -1.57 15.20
C VAL A 101 -3.71 -0.41 14.24
N LEU A 102 -4.36 0.64 14.76
CA LEU A 102 -4.97 1.71 13.97
C LEU A 102 -4.01 2.42 13.00
N HIS A 103 -2.75 2.60 13.39
CA HIS A 103 -1.77 3.26 12.54
C HIS A 103 -1.44 2.47 11.26
N MET A 104 -1.72 1.16 11.24
CA MET A 104 -1.56 0.32 10.04
C MET A 104 -2.72 0.49 9.04
N LEU A 105 -3.81 1.15 9.43
CA LEU A 105 -4.89 1.48 8.49
C LEU A 105 -4.44 2.51 7.45
N VAL A 106 -3.49 3.38 7.78
CA VAL A 106 -2.95 4.38 6.85
C VAL A 106 -2.26 3.73 5.66
N PRO A 107 -1.21 2.89 5.83
CA PRO A 107 -0.59 2.19 4.71
C PRO A 107 -1.56 1.22 4.02
N LEU A 108 -2.47 0.57 4.76
CA LEU A 108 -3.49 -0.30 4.16
C LEU A 108 -4.41 0.48 3.20
N THR A 109 -4.82 1.69 3.58
CA THR A 109 -5.63 2.56 2.72
C THR A 109 -4.90 2.91 1.42
N VAL A 110 -3.59 3.21 1.51
CA VAL A 110 -2.75 3.43 0.32
C VAL A 110 -2.68 2.18 -0.55
N GLY A 111 -2.47 1.01 0.04
CA GLY A 111 -2.48 -0.28 -0.67
C GLY A 111 -3.80 -0.53 -1.41
N ILE A 112 -4.94 -0.25 -0.77
CA ILE A 112 -6.27 -0.38 -1.39
C ILE A 112 -6.42 0.62 -2.54
N LEU A 113 -5.98 1.87 -2.38
CA LEU A 113 -6.01 2.86 -3.46
C LEU A 113 -5.21 2.38 -4.68
N TYR A 114 -4.02 1.82 -4.45
CA TYR A 114 -3.21 1.21 -5.50
C TYR A 114 -3.93 0.05 -6.20
N LEU A 115 -4.66 -0.81 -5.46
CA LEU A 115 -5.47 -1.87 -6.06
C LEU A 115 -6.63 -1.31 -6.90
N VAL A 116 -7.39 -0.34 -6.38
CA VAL A 116 -8.49 0.31 -7.09
C VAL A 116 -8.01 0.93 -8.40
N ILE A 117 -6.86 1.62 -8.36
CA ILE A 117 -6.22 2.17 -9.55
C ILE A 117 -5.78 1.05 -10.49
N GLY A 118 -5.04 0.07 -10.00
CA GLY A 118 -4.45 -1.01 -10.81
C GLY A 118 -5.48 -1.93 -11.48
N PHE A 119 -6.66 -2.10 -10.88
CA PHE A 119 -7.77 -2.86 -11.47
C PHE A 119 -8.72 -1.99 -12.32
N SER A 120 -8.62 -0.67 -12.26
CA SER A 120 -9.47 0.23 -13.04
C SER A 120 -9.25 0.05 -14.55
N LYS A 121 -10.34 0.07 -15.34
CA LYS A 121 -10.28 0.05 -16.81
C LYS A 121 -9.50 1.26 -17.37
N ALA A 122 -9.48 2.38 -16.66
CA ALA A 122 -8.72 3.57 -17.04
C ALA A 122 -7.19 3.33 -17.02
N TYR A 123 -6.71 2.48 -16.10
CA TYR A 123 -5.31 2.08 -16.03
C TYR A 123 -4.89 1.30 -17.28
N LYS A 124 -5.67 0.28 -17.67
CA LYS A 124 -5.40 -0.54 -18.86
C LYS A 124 -5.36 0.29 -20.15
N LYS A 125 -6.12 1.38 -20.22
CA LYS A 125 -6.15 2.27 -21.39
C LYS A 125 -4.91 3.17 -21.46
N ASN A 126 -4.49 3.76 -20.34
CA ASN A 126 -3.29 4.63 -20.30
C ASN A 126 -2.00 3.82 -20.50
N GLN A 127 -1.89 2.63 -19.91
CA GLN A 127 -0.70 1.79 -20.08
C GLN A 127 -0.46 1.43 -21.56
N LYS A 128 -1.53 1.17 -22.34
CA LYS A 128 -1.46 0.91 -23.80
C LYS A 128 -1.14 2.16 -24.64
N ALA A 129 -1.36 3.36 -24.12
CA ALA A 129 -1.05 4.60 -24.81
C ALA A 129 0.45 4.94 -24.67
N ASP A 130 1.08 4.58 -23.55
CA ASP A 130 2.50 4.83 -23.28
C ASP A 130 3.44 3.79 -23.93
N THR A 131 2.89 2.72 -24.53
CA THR A 131 3.67 1.67 -25.24
C THR A 131 3.66 1.81 -26.77
N LYS A 132 3.15 2.93 -27.30
CA LYS A 132 3.12 3.27 -28.72
C LYS A 132 3.92 4.52 -28.98
#